data_AF-A0A973J7T2-F1
#
_entry.id   AF-A0A973J7T2-F1
#
_cell.length_a   1.000
_cell.length_b   1.000
_cell.length_c   1.000
_cell.angle_alpha   90.00
_cell.angle_beta   90.00
_cell.angle_gamma   90.00
#
_symmetry.space_group_name_H-M   'P 1'
#
loop_
_entity.id
_entity.type
_entity.pdbx_description
1 polymer ?
#
loop_
_entity_poly.entity_id
_entity_poly.type
_entity_poly.pdbx_seq_one_letter_code
_entity_poly.pdbx_strand_id
1 'polypeptide(L)'
;MRRKMLPFLATGLALALTACGGQAPAAATQVPAETSAPAVAADTTAPTTAEAAAPATAVPAPATAPAAQPTAGGRLQTIISRGNLICGVNTGLPGFMNVDSAGNYTGFDVDFCKAIAAAIFDDPSKVEYRPLSSQDRFTALQTGEIDVLIRNSTFTLTRDGSLGLDWAPTTFFDGQGMMVRKDSGIETLEDMEGATICVQTGTTTELNLADQFKARGLTFTPVVFDSNDPTVAAYDAGQCDGFTTDKSGLVSS
;
A
#
# COMPACT_ATOMS: atom_id res chain seq x y z
N MET A 1 -48.09 54.57 -23.59
CA MET A 1 -48.49 53.93 -24.87
C MET A 1 -47.40 54.16 -25.91
N ARG A 2 -47.20 53.15 -26.78
CA ARG A 2 -46.35 53.09 -28.00
C ARG A 2 -44.94 52.49 -27.87
N ARG A 3 -44.94 51.17 -28.13
CA ARG A 3 -43.90 50.26 -28.62
C ARG A 3 -43.03 50.83 -29.75
N LYS A 4 -41.75 50.44 -29.77
CA LYS A 4 -40.89 50.23 -30.96
C LYS A 4 -39.93 49.08 -30.62
N MET A 5 -40.11 47.85 -31.09
CA MET A 5 -39.73 47.25 -32.39
C MET A 5 -38.23 47.33 -32.74
N LEU A 6 -37.67 46.11 -32.86
CA LEU A 6 -36.32 45.66 -33.21
C LEU A 6 -35.91 46.03 -34.66
N PRO A 7 -34.63 45.87 -35.05
CA PRO A 7 -34.31 44.65 -35.81
C PRO A 7 -32.94 44.01 -35.54
N PHE A 8 -32.91 42.73 -35.90
CA PHE A 8 -31.79 41.80 -35.99
C PHE A 8 -30.63 42.30 -36.85
N LEU A 9 -29.39 41.95 -36.50
CA LEU A 9 -28.35 41.66 -37.48
C LEU A 9 -27.53 40.45 -37.01
N ALA A 10 -27.53 39.43 -37.88
CA ALA A 10 -26.85 38.15 -37.71
C ALA A 10 -25.38 38.28 -38.13
N THR A 11 -24.47 37.70 -37.35
CA THR A 11 -23.05 37.57 -37.72
C THR A 11 -22.76 36.12 -38.03
N GLY A 12 -22.25 35.91 -39.24
CA GLY A 12 -22.08 34.62 -39.89
C GLY A 12 -20.90 33.79 -39.39
N LEU A 13 -21.07 32.49 -39.62
CA LEU A 13 -20.12 31.40 -39.50
C LEU A 13 -19.50 31.11 -40.88
N ALA A 14 -18.17 31.10 -40.99
CA ALA A 14 -17.41 30.39 -42.04
C ALA A 14 -15.93 30.32 -41.60
N LEU A 15 -15.43 29.17 -41.13
CA LEU A 15 -14.83 28.06 -41.88
C LEU A 15 -13.49 28.42 -42.56
N ALA A 16 -12.38 28.12 -41.88
CA ALA A 16 -11.07 27.98 -42.49
C ALA A 16 -10.51 26.59 -42.17
N LEU A 17 -10.55 25.72 -43.18
CA LEU A 17 -9.89 24.42 -43.25
C LEU A 17 -8.42 24.66 -43.60
N THR A 18 -7.49 24.21 -42.76
CA THR A 18 -6.10 23.96 -43.18
C THR A 18 -5.63 22.63 -42.62
N ALA A 19 -5.25 21.76 -43.54
CA ALA A 19 -4.93 20.36 -43.33
C ALA A 19 -3.43 20.12 -43.08
N CYS A 20 -3.17 19.04 -42.34
CA CYS A 20 -2.02 18.12 -42.42
C CYS A 20 -0.59 18.69 -42.43
N GLY A 21 0.04 18.62 -41.25
CA GLY A 21 1.49 18.51 -41.10
C GLY A 21 1.80 17.53 -39.97
N GLY A 22 2.16 16.30 -40.32
CA GLY A 22 2.54 15.26 -39.37
C GLY A 22 3.91 15.55 -38.76
N GLN A 23 3.96 15.67 -37.43
CA GLN A 23 5.20 15.66 -36.67
C GLN A 23 5.21 14.35 -35.86
N ALA A 24 6.12 13.45 -36.22
CA ALA A 24 6.40 12.23 -35.49
C ALA A 24 6.84 12.53 -34.05
N PRO A 25 6.43 11.74 -33.04
CA PRO A 25 6.99 11.87 -31.71
C PRO A 25 8.47 11.48 -31.76
N ALA A 26 9.30 12.33 -31.15
CA ALA A 26 10.72 12.10 -30.97
C ALA A 26 10.95 10.75 -30.29
N ALA A 27 11.94 10.03 -30.82
CA ALA A 27 12.35 8.70 -30.41
C ALA A 27 12.51 8.60 -28.88
N ALA A 28 11.87 7.58 -28.31
CA ALA A 28 12.19 7.04 -27.02
C ALA A 28 13.69 6.73 -26.98
N THR A 29 14.42 7.46 -26.13
CA THR A 29 15.82 7.13 -25.84
C THR A 29 15.79 5.87 -24.99
N GLN A 30 16.21 4.77 -25.59
CA GLN A 30 16.34 3.48 -24.94
C GLN A 30 17.37 3.60 -23.82
N VAL A 31 16.95 3.32 -22.58
CA VAL A 31 17.87 3.05 -21.48
C VAL A 31 18.59 1.73 -21.82
N PRO A 32 19.93 1.70 -21.90
CA PRO A 32 20.66 0.47 -22.15
C PRO A 32 20.39 -0.53 -21.03
N ALA A 33 20.13 -1.78 -21.41
CA ALA A 33 20.06 -2.92 -20.50
C ALA A 33 21.32 -2.96 -19.63
N GLU A 34 21.16 -2.90 -18.31
CA GLU A 34 22.24 -3.23 -17.39
C GLU A 34 22.55 -4.72 -17.53
N THR A 35 23.70 -4.95 -18.14
CA THR A 35 24.41 -6.21 -18.22
C THR A 35 24.51 -6.84 -16.83
N SER A 36 23.88 -7.99 -16.68
CA SER A 36 24.05 -8.90 -15.55
C SER A 36 25.53 -9.19 -15.32
N ALA A 37 26.03 -8.80 -14.14
CA ALA A 37 27.34 -9.21 -13.66
C ALA A 37 27.40 -10.75 -13.49
N PRO A 38 28.57 -11.37 -13.76
CA PRO A 38 28.69 -12.82 -13.84
C PRO A 38 28.57 -13.48 -12.47
N ALA A 39 27.85 -14.60 -12.44
CA ALA A 39 27.80 -15.52 -11.32
C ALA A 39 29.21 -15.95 -10.92
N VAL A 40 29.56 -15.70 -9.65
CA VAL A 40 30.78 -16.21 -9.03
C VAL A 40 30.62 -17.71 -8.84
N ALA A 41 31.46 -18.48 -9.52
CA ALA A 41 31.57 -19.92 -9.36
C ALA A 41 32.06 -20.24 -7.95
N ALA A 42 31.18 -20.80 -7.11
CA ALA A 42 31.58 -21.47 -5.89
C ALA A 42 32.02 -22.91 -6.25
N ASP A 43 33.33 -23.11 -6.20
CA ASP A 43 33.99 -24.40 -6.17
C ASP A 43 33.52 -25.15 -4.91
N THR A 44 32.91 -26.31 -5.08
CA THR A 44 32.65 -27.24 -3.97
C THR A 44 32.97 -28.64 -4.45
N THR A 45 34.18 -29.07 -4.10
CA THR A 45 34.66 -30.44 -4.17
C THR A 45 33.82 -31.33 -3.25
N ALA A 46 33.07 -32.27 -3.84
CA ALA A 46 32.42 -33.35 -3.12
C ALA A 46 33.23 -34.65 -3.26
N PRO A 47 33.51 -35.41 -2.19
CA PRO A 47 34.03 -36.75 -2.30
C PRO A 47 32.89 -37.76 -2.51
N THR A 48 33.08 -38.63 -3.49
CA THR A 48 32.24 -39.78 -3.83
C THR A 48 32.24 -40.81 -2.70
N THR A 49 31.07 -41.14 -2.16
CA THR A 49 30.79 -42.46 -1.58
C THR A 49 29.40 -42.90 -2.03
N ALA A 50 29.35 -44.03 -2.72
CA ALA A 50 28.15 -44.65 -3.22
C ALA A 50 27.55 -45.52 -2.11
N GLU A 51 26.29 -45.26 -1.73
CA GLU A 51 25.50 -46.15 -0.89
C GLU A 51 24.13 -46.40 -1.56
N ALA A 52 23.69 -47.66 -1.49
CA ALA A 52 22.67 -48.26 -2.33
C ALA A 52 21.25 -47.73 -2.06
N ALA A 53 20.49 -47.61 -3.14
CA ALA A 53 19.12 -47.09 -3.18
C ALA A 53 18.10 -47.97 -2.46
N ALA A 54 17.27 -47.34 -1.62
CA ALA A 54 15.96 -47.81 -1.19
C ALA A 54 14.86 -47.01 -1.92
N PRO A 55 13.68 -47.58 -2.23
CA PRO A 55 12.69 -46.93 -3.07
C PRO A 55 12.02 -45.75 -2.36
N ALA A 56 12.20 -44.55 -2.91
CA ALA A 56 11.53 -43.34 -2.45
C ALA A 56 10.04 -43.41 -2.81
N THR A 57 9.18 -43.35 -1.79
CA THR A 57 7.75 -43.09 -1.94
C THR A 57 7.55 -41.66 -2.45
N ALA A 58 6.84 -41.51 -3.57
CA ALA A 58 6.57 -40.23 -4.19
C ALA A 58 5.69 -39.36 -3.27
N VAL A 59 6.24 -38.23 -2.82
CA VAL A 59 5.48 -37.17 -2.16
C VAL A 59 4.66 -36.45 -3.24
N PRO A 60 3.33 -36.33 -3.13
CA PRO A 60 2.54 -35.62 -4.12
C PRO A 60 2.91 -34.12 -4.09
N ALA A 61 3.18 -33.55 -5.26
CA ALA A 61 3.40 -32.11 -5.43
C ALA A 61 2.18 -31.33 -4.93
N PRO A 62 2.36 -30.15 -4.29
CA PRO A 62 1.25 -29.32 -3.88
C PRO A 62 0.42 -28.94 -5.11
N ALA A 63 -0.88 -29.22 -5.06
CA ALA A 63 -1.80 -28.83 -6.10
C ALA A 63 -1.83 -27.31 -6.21
N THR A 64 -1.38 -26.77 -7.35
CA THR A 64 -1.55 -25.38 -7.71
C THR A 64 -3.04 -25.03 -7.64
N ALA A 65 -3.44 -24.23 -6.66
CA ALA A 65 -4.80 -23.69 -6.62
C ALA A 65 -5.05 -22.88 -7.90
N PRO A 66 -6.17 -23.09 -8.62
CA PRO A 66 -6.44 -22.35 -9.84
C PRO A 66 -6.56 -20.86 -9.53
N ALA A 67 -5.77 -20.04 -10.23
CA ALA A 67 -5.93 -18.59 -10.23
C ALA A 67 -7.35 -18.26 -10.70
N ALA A 68 -8.10 -17.52 -9.88
CA ALA A 68 -9.47 -17.13 -10.17
C ALA A 68 -9.51 -16.34 -11.50
N GLN A 69 -10.18 -16.91 -12.50
CA GLN A 69 -10.42 -16.23 -13.78
C GLN A 69 -11.40 -15.06 -13.56
N PRO A 70 -11.27 -13.94 -14.30
CA PRO A 70 -12.18 -12.81 -14.18
C PRO A 70 -13.59 -13.29 -14.52
N THR A 71 -14.48 -13.28 -13.54
CA THR A 71 -15.88 -13.64 -13.75
C THR A 71 -16.52 -12.50 -14.55
N ALA A 72 -17.33 -12.83 -15.57
CA ALA A 72 -17.96 -11.87 -16.48
C ALA A 72 -18.90 -10.83 -15.83
N GLY A 73 -18.98 -10.76 -14.49
CA GLY A 73 -19.78 -9.82 -13.71
C GLY A 73 -18.97 -8.83 -12.85
N GLY A 74 -17.64 -8.76 -12.99
CA GLY A 74 -16.80 -7.84 -12.22
C GLY A 74 -16.72 -8.17 -10.72
N ARG A 75 -15.97 -7.36 -9.97
CA ARG A 75 -15.66 -7.61 -8.55
C ARG A 75 -16.91 -7.74 -7.68
N LEU A 76 -17.93 -6.89 -7.89
CA LEU A 76 -19.17 -6.92 -7.12
C LEU A 76 -19.92 -8.25 -7.28
N GLN A 77 -20.02 -8.79 -8.51
CA GLN A 77 -20.67 -10.08 -8.71
C GLN A 77 -19.90 -11.22 -8.03
N THR A 78 -18.57 -11.18 -8.05
CA THR A 78 -17.74 -12.15 -7.32
C THR A 78 -18.04 -12.10 -5.82
N ILE A 79 -18.13 -10.92 -5.23
CA ILE A 79 -18.48 -10.72 -3.81
C ILE A 79 -19.88 -11.29 -3.51
N ILE A 80 -20.89 -10.92 -4.32
CA ILE A 80 -22.27 -11.37 -4.13
C ILE A 80 -22.38 -12.89 -4.25
N SER A 81 -21.77 -13.47 -5.28
CA SER A 81 -21.79 -14.92 -5.51
C SER A 81 -21.08 -15.70 -4.40
N ARG A 82 -20.01 -15.13 -3.82
CA ARG A 82 -19.29 -15.73 -2.69
C ARG A 82 -20.04 -15.56 -1.36
N GLY A 83 -20.85 -14.51 -1.25
CA GLY A 83 -21.69 -14.25 -0.08
C GLY A 83 -21.00 -13.50 1.07
N ASN A 84 -19.78 -13.00 0.86
CA ASN A 84 -19.05 -12.15 1.81
C ASN A 84 -18.06 -11.21 1.10
N LEU A 85 -17.78 -10.08 1.74
CA LEU A 85 -16.69 -9.16 1.38
C LEU A 85 -15.39 -9.64 2.03
N ILE A 86 -14.30 -9.77 1.27
CA ILE A 86 -12.96 -9.97 1.84
C ILE A 86 -12.27 -8.61 1.96
N CYS A 87 -12.15 -8.10 3.17
CA CYS A 87 -11.56 -6.80 3.46
C CYS A 87 -10.12 -6.95 3.96
N GLY A 88 -9.17 -6.34 3.26
CA GLY A 88 -7.80 -6.20 3.73
C GLY A 88 -7.70 -5.12 4.79
N VAL A 89 -7.17 -5.47 5.96
CA VAL A 89 -7.05 -4.59 7.14
C VAL A 89 -5.63 -4.60 7.70
N ASN A 90 -5.35 -3.79 8.72
CA ASN A 90 -4.06 -3.79 9.40
C ASN A 90 -3.78 -5.14 10.11
N THR A 91 -2.56 -5.42 10.55
CA THR A 91 -2.25 -6.55 11.46
C THR A 91 -2.56 -6.22 12.92
N GLY A 92 -2.49 -4.95 13.29
CA GLY A 92 -2.74 -4.43 14.62
C GLY A 92 -2.42 -2.94 14.65
N LEU A 93 -3.46 -2.12 14.86
CA LEU A 93 -3.33 -0.68 15.06
C LEU A 93 -4.52 -0.19 15.89
N PRO A 94 -4.40 -0.10 17.22
CA PRO A 94 -5.50 0.31 18.10
C PRO A 94 -6.24 1.55 17.57
N GLY A 95 -7.56 1.59 17.75
CA GLY A 95 -8.40 2.65 17.17
C GLY A 95 -8.76 2.45 15.68
N PHE A 96 -7.86 1.96 14.84
CA PHE A 96 -8.13 1.68 13.42
C PHE A 96 -8.53 0.23 13.17
N MET A 97 -7.78 -0.71 13.73
CA MET A 97 -8.03 -2.15 13.66
C MET A 97 -7.44 -2.83 14.90
N ASN A 98 -8.28 -3.58 15.59
CA ASN A 98 -7.91 -4.41 16.73
C ASN A 98 -8.69 -5.73 16.69
N VAL A 99 -8.05 -6.80 17.15
CA VAL A 99 -8.69 -8.11 17.36
C VAL A 99 -8.74 -8.37 18.86
N ASP A 100 -9.94 -8.54 19.41
CA ASP A 100 -10.10 -8.86 20.82
C ASP A 100 -9.78 -10.34 21.13
N SER A 101 -9.78 -10.72 22.41
CA SER A 101 -9.50 -12.09 22.83
C SER A 101 -10.53 -13.13 22.34
N ALA A 102 -11.71 -12.69 21.90
CA ALA A 102 -12.74 -13.53 21.32
C ALA A 102 -12.64 -13.60 19.78
N GLY A 103 -11.65 -12.93 19.18
CA GLY A 103 -11.43 -12.90 17.74
C GLY A 103 -12.27 -11.87 17.00
N ASN A 104 -12.94 -10.93 17.69
CA ASN A 104 -13.74 -9.90 17.05
C ASN A 104 -12.87 -8.76 16.54
N TYR A 105 -13.09 -8.38 15.29
CA TYR A 105 -12.46 -7.21 14.67
C TYR A 105 -13.24 -5.93 15.02
N THR A 106 -12.52 -4.92 15.48
CA THR A 106 -13.05 -3.60 15.86
C THR A 106 -12.12 -2.48 15.41
N GLY A 107 -12.64 -1.27 15.25
CA GLY A 107 -11.86 -0.08 14.90
C GLY A 107 -12.43 0.65 13.68
N PHE A 108 -11.89 1.84 13.43
CA PHE A 108 -12.33 2.75 12.38
C PHE A 108 -12.33 2.11 10.98
N ASP A 109 -11.22 1.47 10.59
CA ASP A 109 -11.09 0.81 9.29
C ASP A 109 -12.01 -0.42 9.18
N VAL A 110 -12.15 -1.15 10.28
CA VAL A 110 -13.06 -2.30 10.37
C VAL A 110 -14.51 -1.88 10.16
N ASP A 111 -14.93 -0.75 10.72
CA ASP A 111 -16.31 -0.27 10.57
C ASP A 111 -16.62 0.18 9.14
N PHE A 112 -15.62 0.67 8.38
CA PHE A 112 -15.76 0.89 6.94
C PHE A 112 -15.93 -0.41 6.15
N CYS A 113 -15.20 -1.49 6.50
CA CYS A 113 -15.46 -2.81 5.90
C CYS A 113 -16.90 -3.28 6.17
N LYS A 114 -17.39 -3.14 7.41
CA LYS A 114 -18.76 -3.48 7.80
C LYS A 114 -19.80 -2.64 7.07
N ALA A 115 -19.53 -1.35 6.86
CA ALA A 115 -20.41 -0.46 6.11
C ALA A 115 -20.57 -0.92 4.66
N ILE A 116 -19.48 -1.34 4.01
CA ILE A 116 -19.52 -1.89 2.65
C ILE A 116 -20.31 -3.20 2.62
N ALA A 117 -20.08 -4.12 3.58
CA ALA A 117 -20.84 -5.37 3.66
C ALA A 117 -22.33 -5.12 3.91
N ALA A 118 -22.69 -4.20 4.81
CA ALA A 118 -24.08 -3.81 5.03
C ALA A 118 -24.72 -3.24 3.74
N ALA A 119 -23.98 -2.44 2.96
CA ALA A 119 -24.50 -1.91 1.70
C ALA A 119 -24.73 -2.99 0.63
N ILE A 120 -23.93 -4.07 0.61
CA ILE A 120 -24.05 -5.16 -0.37
C ILE A 120 -25.08 -6.21 0.07
N PHE A 121 -25.12 -6.55 1.36
CA PHE A 121 -25.82 -7.72 1.88
C PHE A 121 -26.95 -7.41 2.87
N ASP A 122 -27.15 -6.14 3.26
CA ASP A 122 -28.00 -5.75 4.39
C ASP A 122 -27.57 -6.42 5.73
N ASP A 123 -26.29 -6.80 5.82
CA ASP A 123 -25.72 -7.50 6.97
C ASP A 123 -24.24 -7.11 7.17
N PRO A 124 -23.89 -6.33 8.22
CA PRO A 124 -22.52 -5.90 8.49
C PRO A 124 -21.59 -7.04 8.91
N SER A 125 -22.13 -8.23 9.24
CA SER A 125 -21.33 -9.40 9.61
C SER A 125 -20.78 -10.15 8.40
N LYS A 126 -21.21 -9.83 7.17
CA LYS A 126 -20.74 -10.45 5.92
C LYS A 126 -19.37 -9.97 5.46
N VAL A 127 -18.43 -9.94 6.38
CA VAL A 127 -17.03 -9.55 6.16
C VAL A 127 -16.11 -10.68 6.61
N GLU A 128 -15.16 -11.04 5.77
CA GLU A 128 -13.95 -11.75 6.13
C GLU A 128 -12.78 -10.76 6.15
N TYR A 129 -12.03 -10.73 7.25
CA TYR A 129 -10.91 -9.82 7.41
C TYR A 129 -9.59 -10.52 7.07
N ARG A 130 -8.74 -9.83 6.31
CA ARG A 130 -7.39 -10.28 5.97
C ARG A 130 -6.37 -9.28 6.52
N PRO A 131 -5.68 -9.61 7.63
CA PRO A 131 -4.61 -8.79 8.17
C PRO A 131 -3.41 -8.75 7.23
N LEU A 132 -2.92 -7.55 6.87
CA LEU A 132 -1.86 -7.37 5.87
C LEU A 132 -0.77 -6.42 6.36
N SER A 133 0.48 -6.81 6.09
CA SER A 133 1.66 -5.96 6.30
C SER A 133 1.63 -4.72 5.38
N SER A 134 2.49 -3.75 5.65
CA SER A 134 2.61 -2.56 4.79
C SER A 134 3.13 -2.91 3.38
N GLN A 135 3.90 -4.00 3.27
CA GLN A 135 4.47 -4.49 2.01
C GLN A 135 3.45 -5.25 1.17
N ASP A 136 2.71 -6.18 1.79
CA ASP A 136 1.89 -7.16 1.06
C ASP A 136 0.53 -6.58 0.60
N ARG A 137 0.06 -5.52 1.26
CA ARG A 137 -1.32 -5.01 1.12
C ARG A 137 -1.76 -4.70 -0.31
N PHE A 138 -0.86 -4.16 -1.13
CA PHE A 138 -1.19 -3.77 -2.50
C PHE A 138 -1.18 -4.98 -3.43
N THR A 139 -0.22 -5.91 -3.25
CA THR A 139 -0.19 -7.16 -3.99
C THR A 139 -1.42 -8.00 -3.69
N ALA A 140 -1.84 -8.11 -2.43
CA ALA A 140 -3.08 -8.80 -2.06
C ALA A 140 -4.32 -8.24 -2.78
N LEU A 141 -4.39 -6.91 -2.98
CA LEU A 141 -5.48 -6.29 -3.73
C LEU A 141 -5.37 -6.59 -5.24
N GLN A 142 -4.17 -6.47 -5.80
CA GLN A 142 -3.88 -6.72 -7.21
C GLN A 142 -4.16 -8.18 -7.61
N THR A 143 -3.81 -9.15 -6.76
CA THR A 143 -4.03 -10.58 -7.01
C THR A 143 -5.47 -11.02 -6.77
N GLY A 144 -6.29 -10.15 -6.16
CA GLY A 144 -7.67 -10.46 -5.80
C GLY A 144 -7.79 -11.35 -4.56
N GLU A 145 -6.73 -11.49 -3.76
CA GLU A 145 -6.82 -12.10 -2.44
C GLU A 145 -7.82 -11.36 -1.54
N ILE A 146 -7.84 -10.03 -1.65
CA ILE A 146 -8.84 -9.15 -1.03
C ILE A 146 -9.65 -8.41 -2.09
N ASP A 147 -10.85 -7.97 -1.70
CA ASP A 147 -11.75 -7.19 -2.57
C ASP A 147 -11.57 -5.69 -2.42
N VAL A 148 -11.25 -5.26 -1.21
CA VAL A 148 -11.02 -3.87 -0.86
C VAL A 148 -9.95 -3.79 0.21
N LEU A 149 -9.09 -2.80 0.12
CA LEU A 149 -8.11 -2.49 1.15
C LEU A 149 -8.62 -1.31 1.98
N ILE A 150 -9.12 -1.59 3.18
CA ILE A 150 -9.48 -0.56 4.17
C ILE A 150 -8.49 -0.70 5.32
N ARG A 151 -7.39 0.03 5.17
CA ARG A 151 -6.23 0.03 6.05
C ARG A 151 -5.57 1.38 5.88
N ASN A 152 -5.18 2.06 6.95
CA ASN A 152 -4.38 3.30 6.97
C ASN A 152 -3.28 3.35 5.87
N SER A 153 -3.66 3.74 4.66
CA SER A 153 -2.86 3.66 3.44
C SER A 153 -3.05 4.97 2.70
N THR A 154 -1.99 5.75 2.63
CA THR A 154 -2.02 7.09 2.02
C THR A 154 -2.27 7.02 0.52
N PHE A 155 -3.20 7.83 0.02
CA PHE A 155 -3.32 8.09 -1.41
C PHE A 155 -2.10 8.93 -1.85
N THR A 156 -1.27 8.39 -2.75
CA THR A 156 -0.25 9.17 -3.47
C THR A 156 -0.40 9.01 -4.98
N LEU A 157 0.08 10.00 -5.75
CA LEU A 157 0.05 9.94 -7.22
C LEU A 157 0.76 8.69 -7.77
N THR A 158 1.87 8.29 -7.15
CA THR A 158 2.59 7.07 -7.55
C THR A 158 1.76 5.80 -7.31
N ARG A 159 1.05 5.72 -6.18
CA ARG A 159 0.19 4.55 -5.91
C ARG A 159 -0.96 4.45 -6.90
N ASP A 160 -1.59 5.57 -7.20
CA ASP A 160 -2.71 5.69 -8.16
C ASP A 160 -2.28 5.41 -9.61
N GLY A 161 -1.15 6.01 -10.03
CA GLY A 161 -0.69 5.90 -11.41
C GLY A 161 0.10 4.63 -11.75
N SER A 162 0.64 3.90 -10.76
CA SER A 162 1.60 2.79 -11.03
C SER A 162 1.15 1.42 -10.54
N LEU A 163 0.20 1.33 -9.60
CA LEU A 163 -0.23 0.04 -9.06
C LEU A 163 -1.41 -0.58 -9.81
N GLY A 164 -2.04 0.16 -10.73
CA GLY A 164 -3.27 -0.31 -11.39
C GLY A 164 -4.42 -0.50 -10.39
N LEU A 165 -4.47 0.38 -9.38
CA LEU A 165 -5.45 0.39 -8.30
C LEU A 165 -6.19 1.73 -8.33
N ASP A 166 -7.49 1.70 -8.03
CA ASP A 166 -8.29 2.91 -7.86
C ASP A 166 -8.53 3.21 -6.38
N TRP A 167 -8.68 4.49 -6.05
CA TRP A 167 -8.95 4.97 -4.70
C TRP A 167 -10.40 5.43 -4.55
N ALA A 168 -11.04 4.99 -3.46
CA ALA A 168 -12.31 5.53 -3.00
C ALA A 168 -12.09 6.89 -2.28
N PRO A 169 -13.17 7.63 -1.90
CA PRO A 169 -13.02 8.85 -1.12
C PRO A 169 -12.19 8.65 0.15
N THR A 170 -11.37 9.64 0.48
CA THR A 170 -10.54 9.63 1.69
C THR A 170 -11.41 9.54 2.94
N THR A 171 -11.16 8.50 3.75
CA THR A 171 -11.88 8.26 5.01
C THR A 171 -11.23 8.98 6.19
N PHE A 172 -9.92 9.19 6.15
CA PHE A 172 -9.15 9.84 7.22
C PHE A 172 -8.01 10.69 6.65
N PHE A 173 -7.92 11.96 7.06
CA PHE A 173 -6.80 12.84 6.74
C PHE A 173 -5.81 12.83 7.90
N ASP A 174 -4.54 12.55 7.61
CA ASP A 174 -3.48 12.50 8.61
C ASP A 174 -2.20 13.19 8.11
N GLY A 175 -1.20 13.28 8.99
CA GLY A 175 0.16 13.64 8.64
C GLY A 175 1.18 12.84 9.46
N GLN A 176 2.36 12.63 8.88
CA GLN A 176 3.46 11.97 9.56
C GLN A 176 3.95 12.76 10.77
N GLY A 177 4.32 12.05 11.83
CA GLY A 177 4.93 12.60 13.04
C GLY A 177 6.16 11.82 13.48
N MET A 178 6.77 12.30 14.56
CA MET A 178 7.85 11.63 15.28
C MET A 178 7.46 11.53 16.75
N MET A 179 7.57 10.33 17.32
CA MET A 179 7.42 10.09 18.75
C MET A 179 8.77 9.79 19.37
N VAL A 180 9.06 10.46 20.48
CA VAL A 180 10.28 10.33 21.29
C VAL A 180 9.90 10.20 22.76
N ARG A 181 10.82 9.67 23.57
CA ARG A 181 10.57 9.56 25.01
C ARG A 181 10.53 10.94 25.64
N LYS A 182 9.68 11.11 26.65
CA LYS A 182 9.47 12.41 27.32
C LYS A 182 10.76 12.98 27.93
N ASP A 183 11.67 12.12 28.37
CA ASP A 183 12.94 12.45 29.02
C ASP A 183 14.14 12.46 28.07
N SER A 184 13.93 12.30 26.75
CA SER A 184 15.03 12.31 25.77
C SER A 184 15.68 13.68 25.55
N GLY A 185 14.95 14.76 25.87
CA GLY A 185 15.38 16.13 25.55
C GLY A 185 15.27 16.51 24.07
N ILE A 186 14.71 15.65 23.23
CA ILE A 186 14.48 15.90 21.79
C ILE A 186 13.19 16.71 21.63
N GLU A 187 13.28 17.89 21.02
CA GLU A 187 12.11 18.75 20.74
C GLU A 187 11.89 18.98 19.24
N THR A 188 12.95 18.89 18.45
CA THR A 188 12.97 19.15 17.01
C THR A 188 13.64 17.99 16.24
N LEU A 189 13.50 17.97 14.91
CA LEU A 189 14.21 16.96 14.11
C LEU A 189 15.72 17.20 14.11
N GLU A 190 16.14 18.45 14.26
CA GLU A 190 17.54 18.85 14.33
C GLU A 190 18.24 18.28 15.58
N ASP A 191 17.49 18.04 16.67
CA ASP A 191 18.01 17.35 17.87
C ASP A 191 18.25 15.85 17.65
N MET A 192 17.83 15.30 16.50
CA MET A 192 17.92 13.88 16.15
C MET A 192 19.10 13.54 15.23
N GLU A 193 20.14 14.39 15.17
CA GLU A 193 21.34 14.09 14.38
C GLU A 193 21.99 12.78 14.85
N GLY A 194 22.16 11.85 13.90
CA GLY A 194 22.73 10.52 14.15
C GLY A 194 21.80 9.57 14.92
N ALA A 195 20.55 9.94 15.16
CA ALA A 195 19.61 9.14 15.94
C ALA A 195 19.25 7.81 15.26
N THR A 196 18.92 6.82 16.08
CA THR A 196 18.37 5.55 15.62
C THR A 196 16.84 5.64 15.57
N ILE A 197 16.23 5.42 14.40
CA ILE A 197 14.80 5.68 14.18
C ILE A 197 14.09 4.41 13.70
N CYS A 198 13.11 3.97 14.49
CA CYS A 198 12.22 2.87 14.14
C CYS A 198 11.22 3.34 13.07
N VAL A 199 11.07 2.56 12.00
CA VAL A 199 10.12 2.85 10.91
C VAL A 199 9.69 1.55 10.23
N GLN A 200 8.52 1.58 9.60
CA GLN A 200 8.05 0.45 8.79
C GLN A 200 8.49 0.56 7.34
N THR A 201 8.92 -0.55 6.76
CA THR A 201 9.20 -0.64 5.32
C THR A 201 7.93 -0.65 4.48
N GLY A 202 8.04 -0.22 3.22
CA GLY A 202 6.91 -0.19 2.28
C GLY A 202 5.88 0.89 2.62
N THR A 203 6.33 1.92 3.34
CA THR A 203 5.50 3.05 3.76
C THR A 203 5.92 4.35 3.08
N THR A 204 4.98 5.30 3.03
CA THR A 204 5.33 6.70 2.73
C THR A 204 6.26 7.27 3.80
N THR A 205 6.08 6.84 5.05
CA THR A 205 6.83 7.25 6.22
C THR A 205 8.34 7.07 6.06
N GLU A 206 8.78 5.90 5.58
CA GLU A 206 10.18 5.58 5.33
C GLU A 206 10.82 6.55 4.32
N LEU A 207 10.13 6.80 3.20
CA LEU A 207 10.62 7.69 2.14
C LEU A 207 10.65 9.15 2.61
N ASN A 208 9.57 9.60 3.25
CA ASN A 208 9.46 10.94 3.79
C ASN A 208 10.51 11.20 4.89
N LEU A 209 10.80 10.22 5.74
CA LEU A 209 11.84 10.33 6.77
C LEU A 209 13.20 10.61 6.12
N ALA A 210 13.58 9.81 5.11
CA ALA A 210 14.82 10.00 4.37
C ALA A 210 14.88 11.38 3.70
N ASP A 211 13.79 11.82 3.05
CA ASP A 211 13.70 13.12 2.40
C ASP A 211 13.83 14.28 3.40
N GLN A 212 13.14 14.19 4.55
CA GLN A 212 13.15 15.26 5.56
C GLN A 212 14.51 15.39 6.26
N PHE A 213 15.19 14.29 6.56
CA PHE A 213 16.54 14.32 7.14
C PHE A 213 17.57 14.84 6.14
N LYS A 214 17.52 14.34 4.90
CA LYS A 214 18.40 14.83 3.81
C LYS A 214 18.22 16.33 3.56
N ALA A 215 16.99 16.83 3.53
CA ALA A 215 16.72 18.25 3.30
C ALA A 215 17.29 19.17 4.40
N ARG A 216 17.54 18.62 5.60
CA ARG A 216 18.12 19.33 6.75
C ARG A 216 19.61 19.10 6.92
N GLY A 217 20.22 18.27 6.06
CA GLY A 217 21.62 17.85 6.21
C GLY A 217 21.86 16.95 7.42
N LEU A 218 20.81 16.24 7.88
CA LEU A 218 20.88 15.36 9.04
C LEU A 218 21.17 13.91 8.62
N THR A 219 21.84 13.17 9.50
CA THR A 219 22.03 11.72 9.37
C THR A 219 21.19 10.96 10.40
N PHE A 220 20.84 9.71 10.10
CA PHE A 220 20.12 8.83 11.02
C PHE A 220 20.38 7.36 10.67
N THR A 221 20.12 6.46 11.62
CA THR A 221 20.16 5.01 11.41
C THR A 221 18.74 4.44 11.43
N PRO A 222 18.20 3.94 10.30
CA PRO A 222 16.88 3.32 10.29
C PRO A 222 16.93 1.92 10.93
N VAL A 223 15.95 1.63 11.78
CA VAL A 223 15.60 0.26 12.21
C VAL A 223 14.25 -0.08 11.62
N VAL A 224 14.24 -1.05 10.71
CA VAL A 224 13.14 -1.28 9.79
C VAL A 224 12.39 -2.56 10.13
N PHE A 225 11.06 -2.49 10.16
CA PHE A 225 10.17 -3.62 10.46
C PHE A 225 9.02 -3.72 9.45
N ASP A 226 8.44 -4.91 9.30
CA ASP A 226 7.36 -5.14 8.33
C ASP A 226 5.96 -4.78 8.86
N SER A 227 5.78 -4.70 10.18
CA SER A 227 4.49 -4.49 10.85
C SER A 227 4.60 -3.65 12.13
N ASN A 228 3.45 -3.24 12.70
CA ASN A 228 3.39 -2.21 13.74
C ASN A 228 3.89 -2.72 15.09
N ASP A 229 3.36 -3.85 15.55
CA ASP A 229 3.70 -4.44 16.83
C ASP A 229 5.22 -4.62 17.06
N PRO A 230 6.01 -5.18 16.14
CA PRO A 230 7.46 -5.27 16.35
C PRO A 230 8.16 -3.91 16.31
N THR A 231 7.64 -2.93 15.54
CA THR A 231 8.18 -1.56 15.52
C THR A 231 7.99 -0.88 16.88
N VAL A 232 6.78 -0.97 17.44
CA VAL A 232 6.45 -0.41 18.76
C VAL A 232 7.25 -1.12 19.85
N ALA A 233 7.30 -2.46 19.82
CA ALA A 233 8.06 -3.24 20.79
C ALA A 233 9.56 -2.90 20.80
N ALA A 234 10.16 -2.68 19.63
CA ALA A 234 11.56 -2.26 19.52
C ALA A 234 11.80 -0.86 20.11
N TYR A 235 10.90 0.07 19.82
CA TYR A 235 10.93 1.42 20.39
C TYR A 235 10.79 1.40 21.92
N ASP A 236 9.83 0.65 22.44
CA ASP A 236 9.58 0.47 23.87
C ASP A 236 10.77 -0.20 24.59
N ALA A 237 11.42 -1.15 23.92
CA ALA A 237 12.61 -1.84 24.42
C ALA A 237 13.88 -0.97 24.41
N GLY A 238 13.81 0.28 23.95
CA GLY A 238 14.96 1.19 23.93
C GLY A 238 15.87 1.05 22.71
N GLN A 239 15.46 0.30 21.68
CA GLN A 239 16.31 0.04 20.51
C GLN A 239 16.37 1.23 19.54
N CYS A 240 15.43 2.16 19.64
CA CYS A 240 15.34 3.37 18.82
C CYS A 240 15.18 4.60 19.69
N ASP A 241 15.80 5.70 19.29
CA ASP A 241 15.66 7.03 19.90
C ASP A 241 14.32 7.69 19.52
N GLY A 242 13.80 7.36 18.34
CA GLY A 242 12.49 7.80 17.86
C GLY A 242 11.73 6.74 17.08
N PHE A 243 10.42 6.89 17.00
CA PHE A 243 9.53 6.11 16.14
C PHE A 243 8.70 7.08 15.29
N THR A 244 8.68 6.86 13.97
CA THR A 244 7.89 7.66 13.04
C THR A 244 6.82 6.83 12.34
N THR A 245 5.62 7.39 12.27
CA THR A 245 4.49 6.96 11.45
C THR A 245 3.48 8.11 11.34
N ASP A 246 2.30 7.87 10.78
CA ASP A 246 1.19 8.82 10.80
C ASP A 246 0.80 9.17 12.26
N LYS A 247 0.44 10.42 12.55
CA LYS A 247 0.20 10.88 13.93
C LYS A 247 -0.90 10.10 14.63
N SER A 248 -1.96 9.74 13.91
CA SER A 248 -3.01 8.90 14.49
C SER A 248 -2.47 7.51 14.86
N GLY A 249 -1.52 7.00 14.08
CA GLY A 249 -0.80 5.76 14.39
C GLY A 249 0.05 5.89 15.65
N LEU A 250 0.82 6.98 15.79
CA LEU A 250 1.64 7.24 16.98
C LEU A 250 0.80 7.36 18.25
N VAL A 251 -0.34 8.05 18.21
CA VAL A 251 -1.25 8.19 19.36
C VAL A 251 -1.92 6.85 19.74
N SER A 252 -1.98 5.93 18.79
CA SER A 252 -2.58 4.60 18.97
C SER A 252 -1.57 3.52 19.34
N SER A 253 -0.29 3.88 19.42
CA SER A 253 0.83 2.97 19.69
C SER A 253 1.07 2.77 21.18
#